data_AF-A0A7K4JUY6-F1
#
_entry.id   AF-A0A7K4JUY6-F1
#
_cell.length_a   1.000
_cell.length_b   1.000
_cell.length_c   1.000
_cell.angle_alpha   90.00
_cell.angle_beta   90.00
_cell.angle_gamma   90.00
#
_symmetry.space_group_name_H-M   'P 1'
#
loop_
_entity.id
_entity.type
_entity.pdbx_description
1 polymer ?
#
loop_
_entity_poly.entity_id
_entity_poly.type
_entity_poly.pdbx_seq_one_letter_code
_entity_poly.pdbx_strand_id
1 'polypeptide(L)'
;LAYGFCPVPVTPGCHTLSCVTWRPRGTWRQRLRQRWLGGGPQLRHPELAVAEGCERFRLRTEAAGVVLLELGVIPRHLARYGVPS
;
A
#
# COMPACT_ATOMS: atom_id res chain seq x y z
N LEU A 1 9.63 -5.26 -4.72
CA LEU A 1 8.61 -4.21 -4.52
C LEU A 1 7.40 -4.85 -3.90
N ALA A 2 6.87 -4.24 -2.85
CA ALA A 2 5.68 -4.67 -2.14
C ALA A 2 4.55 -3.65 -2.39
N TYR A 3 3.32 -4.11 -2.23
CA TYR A 3 2.10 -3.36 -2.50
C TYR A 3 1.18 -3.48 -1.30
N GLY A 4 0.44 -2.42 -0.99
CA GLY A 4 -0.54 -2.41 0.08
C GLY A 4 -1.57 -1.31 -0.19
N PHE A 5 -2.71 -1.41 0.46
CA PHE A 5 -3.74 -0.38 0.42
C PHE A 5 -4.23 -0.14 1.84
N CYS A 6 -4.54 1.12 2.15
CA CYS A 6 -5.11 1.52 3.43
C CYS A 6 -6.17 2.59 3.16
N PRO A 7 -7.39 2.46 3.71
CA PRO A 7 -8.40 3.50 3.58
C PRO A 7 -7.95 4.77 4.30
N VAL A 8 -8.18 5.92 3.68
CA VAL A 8 -7.85 7.23 4.25
C VAL A 8 -9.00 7.70 5.14
N PRO A 9 -8.75 8.10 6.40
CA PRO A 9 -9.77 8.64 7.27
C PRO A 9 -10.33 9.95 6.72
N VAL A 10 -11.64 10.14 6.86
CA VAL A 10 -12.33 11.38 6.45
C VAL A 10 -12.37 12.43 7.55
N THR A 11 -11.97 12.08 8.77
CA THR A 11 -11.93 12.97 9.92
C THR A 11 -10.72 13.90 9.84
N PRO A 12 -10.87 15.21 10.09
CA PRO A 12 -9.73 16.12 10.16
C PRO A 12 -8.75 15.72 11.27
N GLY A 13 -7.46 16.00 11.06
CA GLY A 13 -6.42 15.81 12.07
C GLY A 13 -5.30 14.87 11.65
N CYS A 14 -4.44 14.51 12.61
CA CYS A 14 -3.31 13.61 12.41
C CYS A 14 -3.70 12.18 12.76
N HIS A 15 -3.42 11.25 11.85
CA HIS A 15 -3.77 9.84 11.99
C HIS A 15 -2.55 8.97 11.73
N THR A 16 -2.41 7.91 12.54
CA THR A 16 -1.42 6.85 12.30
C THR A 16 -2.11 5.68 11.63
N LEU A 17 -1.65 5.31 10.44
CA LEU A 17 -2.21 4.21 9.64
C LEU A 17 -1.20 3.08 9.51
N SER A 18 -1.66 1.84 9.71
CA SER A 18 -0.88 0.63 9.47
C SER A 18 -1.30 0.00 8.16
N CYS A 19 -0.46 0.13 7.13
CA CYS A 19 -0.70 -0.45 5.81
C CYS A 19 0.00 -1.82 5.72
N VAL A 20 -0.79 -2.90 5.76
CA VAL A 20 -0.26 -4.26 5.57
C VAL A 20 0.08 -4.44 4.08
N THR A 21 1.32 -4.85 3.82
CA THR A 21 1.82 -5.02 2.46
C THR A 21 2.04 -6.48 2.09
N TRP A 22 1.92 -6.75 0.80
CA TRP A 22 2.13 -8.05 0.19
C TRP A 22 2.96 -7.90 -1.08
N ARG A 23 3.53 -9.00 -1.57
CA ARG A 23 4.24 -9.03 -2.86
C ARG A 23 3.94 -10.32 -3.62
N PRO A 24 3.97 -10.32 -4.96
CA PRO A 24 3.84 -11.55 -5.73
C PRO A 24 5.00 -12.50 -5.42
N ARG A 25 4.67 -13.74 -5.11
CA ARG A 25 5.62 -14.80 -4.82
C ARG A 25 6.19 -15.34 -6.14
N GLY A 26 7.33 -14.76 -6.56
CA GLY A 26 8.12 -15.27 -7.67
C GLY A 26 8.70 -16.65 -7.39
N THR A 27 9.24 -17.31 -8.42
CA THR A 27 9.96 -18.60 -8.25
C THR A 27 11.19 -18.44 -7.35
N TRP A 28 11.70 -19.54 -6.75
CA TRP A 28 12.91 -19.50 -5.91
C TRP A 28 14.11 -18.87 -6.64
N ARG A 29 14.28 -19.16 -7.94
CA ARG A 29 15.33 -18.56 -8.78
C ARG A 29 15.18 -17.04 -8.92
N GLN A 30 13.95 -16.54 -9.04
CA GLN A 30 13.68 -15.09 -9.06
C GLN A 30 13.91 -14.43 -7.70
N ARG A 31 13.62 -15.13 -6.59
CA ARG A 31 13.93 -14.64 -5.23
C ARG A 31 15.44 -14.53 -5.01
N LEU A 32 16.21 -15.50 -5.51
CA LEU A 32 17.67 -15.46 -5.46
C LEU A 32 18.19 -14.30 -6.32
N ARG A 33 17.73 -14.14 -7.57
CA ARG A 33 18.14 -13.00 -8.40
C ARG A 33 17.78 -11.64 -7.78
N GLN A 34 16.58 -11.48 -7.23
CA GLN A 34 16.17 -10.27 -6.51
C GLN A 34 17.14 -9.84 -5.42
N ARG A 35 17.63 -10.83 -4.64
CA ARG A 35 18.48 -10.57 -3.48
C ARG A 35 19.91 -10.21 -3.85
N TRP A 36 20.35 -10.52 -5.07
CA TRP A 36 21.74 -10.34 -5.51
C TRP A 36 21.92 -9.31 -6.63
N LEU A 37 20.94 -9.16 -7.52
CA LEU A 37 21.02 -8.30 -8.72
C LEU A 37 20.02 -7.13 -8.69
N GLY A 38 19.13 -7.09 -7.70
CA GLY A 38 17.96 -6.22 -7.73
C GLY A 38 16.94 -6.65 -8.79
N GLY A 39 15.73 -6.08 -8.74
CA GLY A 39 14.67 -6.37 -9.72
C GLY A 39 13.83 -7.60 -9.35
N GLY A 40 12.53 -7.38 -9.14
CA GLY A 40 11.56 -8.38 -8.71
C GLY A 40 10.37 -8.53 -9.64
N PRO A 41 9.56 -9.60 -9.49
CA PRO A 41 8.25 -9.62 -10.12
C PRO A 41 7.46 -8.38 -9.67
N GLN A 42 7.08 -7.58 -10.65
CA GLN A 42 6.20 -6.43 -10.49
C GLN A 42 4.82 -6.83 -10.99
N LEU A 43 3.78 -6.21 -10.41
CA LEU A 43 2.45 -6.31 -10.98
C LEU A 43 2.47 -5.65 -12.36
N ARG A 44 2.01 -6.37 -13.39
CA ARG A 44 1.76 -5.78 -14.72
C ARG A 44 0.65 -4.71 -14.66
N HIS A 45 -0.24 -4.88 -13.70
CA HIS A 45 -1.45 -4.10 -13.47
C HIS A 45 -1.43 -3.61 -12.01
N PRO A 46 -0.86 -2.43 -11.71
CA PRO A 46 -0.73 -1.91 -10.35
C PRO A 46 -2.08 -1.71 -9.64
N GLU A 47 -3.17 -1.53 -10.37
CA GLU A 47 -4.55 -1.48 -9.88
C GLU A 47 -4.95 -2.73 -9.07
N LEU A 48 -4.35 -3.89 -9.37
CA LEU A 48 -4.54 -5.13 -8.61
C LEU A 48 -4.00 -5.03 -7.17
N ALA A 49 -3.16 -4.04 -6.87
CA ALA A 49 -2.73 -3.74 -5.51
C ALA A 49 -3.90 -3.35 -4.59
N VAL A 50 -4.91 -2.68 -5.16
CA VAL A 50 -6.10 -2.16 -4.47
C VAL A 50 -7.29 -3.12 -4.62
N ALA A 51 -7.23 -4.06 -5.57
CA ALA A 51 -8.30 -5.01 -5.82
C ALA A 51 -8.69 -5.80 -4.55
N GLU A 52 -9.98 -6.09 -4.40
CA GLU A 52 -10.49 -6.86 -3.25
C GLU A 52 -9.84 -8.24 -3.15
N GLY A 53 -9.91 -8.86 -1.96
CA GLY A 53 -9.27 -10.16 -1.70
C GLY A 53 -9.63 -11.25 -2.72
N CYS A 54 -10.82 -11.18 -3.30
CA CYS A 54 -11.33 -12.10 -4.32
C CYS A 54 -10.66 -11.98 -5.70
N GLU A 55 -9.97 -10.90 -6.04
CA GLU A 55 -9.15 -10.89 -7.27
C GLU A 55 -7.69 -11.28 -6.97
N ARG A 56 -7.25 -11.02 -5.73
CA ARG A 56 -5.91 -11.36 -5.25
C ARG A 56 -5.67 -12.87 -5.08
N PHE A 57 -6.69 -13.71 -4.88
CA PHE A 57 -6.48 -15.17 -4.73
C PHE A 57 -5.87 -15.82 -5.99
N ARG A 58 -6.09 -15.22 -7.17
CA ARG A 58 -5.53 -15.71 -8.45
C ARG A 58 -4.02 -15.49 -8.53
N LEU A 59 -3.47 -14.63 -7.66
CA LEU A 59 -2.05 -14.34 -7.55
C LEU A 59 -1.46 -15.16 -6.40
N ARG A 60 -0.31 -15.81 -6.65
CA ARG A 60 0.51 -16.34 -5.55
C ARG A 60 1.19 -15.15 -4.87
N THR A 61 0.84 -14.87 -3.62
CA THR A 61 1.36 -13.72 -2.86
C THR A 61 2.04 -14.17 -1.57
N GLU A 62 2.84 -13.28 -0.99
CA GLU A 62 3.41 -13.44 0.35
C GLU A 62 3.40 -12.11 1.10
N ALA A 63 3.29 -12.17 2.43
CA ALA A 63 3.35 -11.00 3.30
C ALA A 63 4.72 -10.33 3.19
N ALA A 64 4.74 -8.99 3.14
CA ALA A 64 5.96 -8.20 2.93
C ALA A 64 6.20 -7.15 4.03
N GLY A 65 5.48 -7.26 5.15
CA GLY A 65 5.60 -6.36 6.30
C GLY A 65 4.50 -5.30 6.35
N VAL A 66 4.61 -4.39 7.30
CA VAL A 66 3.66 -3.31 7.54
C VAL A 66 4.37 -1.97 7.39
N VAL A 67 3.76 -1.06 6.63
CA VAL A 67 4.20 0.32 6.52
C VAL A 67 3.36 1.16 7.47
N LEU A 68 4.01 1.85 8.40
CA LEU A 68 3.38 2.82 9.26
C LEU A 68 3.38 4.18 8.56
N LEU A 69 2.22 4.83 8.45
CA LEU A 69 2.08 6.16 7.86
C LEU A 69 1.53 7.12 8.90
N GLU A 70 2.08 8.33 8.93
CA GLU A 70 1.50 9.47 9.64
C GLU A 70 0.85 10.40 8.60
N LEU A 71 -0.46 10.59 8.72
CA LEU A 71 -1.26 11.31 7.74
C LEU A 71 -2.00 12.48 8.41
N GLY A 72 -1.73 13.70 7.94
CA GLY A 72 -2.54 14.88 8.24
C GLY A 72 -3.67 15.03 7.22
N VAL A 73 -4.92 14.96 7.69
CA VAL A 73 -6.10 15.14 6.84
C VAL A 73 -6.68 16.53 7.07
N ILE A 74 -6.73 17.33 6.00
CA ILE A 74 -7.31 18.68 5.96
C ILE A 74 -8.45 18.66 4.94
N PRO A 75 -9.73 18.59 5.35
CA PRO A 75 -10.82 18.62 4.39
C PRO A 75 -10.94 19.99 3.72
N ARG A 76 -11.39 19.99 2.47
CA ARG A 76 -11.79 21.24 1.80
C ARG A 76 -13.02 21.81 2.51
N HIS A 77 -13.05 23.14 2.69
CA HIS A 77 -14.00 23.94 3.49
C HIS A 77 -13.65 24.19 4.97
N LEU A 78 -12.37 24.10 5.39
CA LEU A 78 -11.92 24.63 6.70
C LEU A 78 -12.31 26.09 6.95
N ALA A 79 -12.49 26.88 5.89
CA ALA A 79 -12.93 28.28 5.97
C ALA A 79 -14.29 28.47 6.67
N ARG A 80 -15.16 27.45 6.68
CA ARG A 80 -16.44 27.50 7.45
C ARG A 80 -16.23 27.34 8.97
N TYR A 81 -15.04 26.92 9.39
CA TYR A 81 -14.69 26.61 10.78
C TYR A 81 -13.56 27.50 11.33
N GLY A 82 -13.23 28.61 10.65
CA GLY A 82 -12.40 29.69 11.23
C GLY A 82 -10.90 29.42 11.35
N VAL A 83 -10.35 28.44 10.63
CA VAL A 83 -8.90 28.16 10.67
C VAL A 83 -8.22 28.88 9.49
N PRO A 84 -7.33 29.87 9.75
CA PRO A 84 -6.58 30.55 8.69
C PRO A 84 -5.52 29.63 8.08
N SER A 85 -5.33 29.79 6.77
CA SER A 85 -4.35 29.10 5.92
C SER A 85 -2.91 29.51 6.18
#